data_AF-W0T756-F1
#
_entry.id   AF-W0T756-F1
#
_cell.length_a   1.000
_cell.length_b   1.000
_cell.length_c   1.000
_cell.angle_alpha   90.00
_cell.angle_beta   90.00
_cell.angle_gamma   90.00
#
_symmetry.space_group_name_H-M   'P 1'
#
loop_
_entity.id
_entity.type
_entity.pdbx_description
1 polymer ?
#
loop_
_entity_poly.entity_id
_entity_poly.type
_entity_poly.pdbx_seq_one_letter_code
_entity_poly.pdbx_strand_id
1 'polypeptide(L)'
;MLLSENIKGLLQETIKDAPLLEGKTPPIYTSMIITNRGSILWYVNNKTPETYNSSVTNLKMMALLIKDKWCEDKDSVPADTIHHFELEDLHIALSRIPDSDLLLVYIAGNEFPNGLLGLKLKYSLEAFRDLHGYRLAGN
;
A
#
# COMPACT_ATOMS: atom_id res chain seq x y z
N MET A 1 -5.29 -7.18 -21.05
CA MET A 1 -3.91 -7.38 -20.56
C MET A 1 -3.57 -6.15 -19.72
N LEU A 2 -3.29 -6.30 -18.43
CA LEU A 2 -2.85 -5.16 -17.61
C LEU A 2 -1.44 -4.76 -18.03
N LEU A 3 -1.24 -3.50 -18.38
CA LEU A 3 0.08 -2.97 -18.73
C LEU A 3 0.86 -2.75 -17.43
N SER A 4 1.78 -3.68 -17.13
CA SER A 4 2.58 -3.69 -15.90
C SER A 4 3.38 -2.42 -15.67
N GLU A 5 3.84 -1.77 -16.75
CA GLU A 5 4.57 -0.50 -16.71
C GLU A 5 3.68 0.66 -16.24
N ASN A 6 2.42 0.70 -16.67
CA ASN A 6 1.47 1.76 -16.28
C ASN A 6 1.13 1.68 -14.79
N ILE A 7 0.94 0.46 -14.26
CA ILE A 7 0.67 0.26 -12.83
C ILE A 7 1.89 0.67 -11.99
N LYS A 8 3.10 0.30 -12.42
CA LYS A 8 4.33 0.75 -11.74
C LYS A 8 4.49 2.27 -11.79
N GLY A 9 4.19 2.90 -12.93
CA GLY A 9 4.19 4.36 -13.07
C GLY A 9 3.20 5.00 -12.10
N LEU A 10 1.99 4.45 -11.99
CA LEU A 10 0.99 4.95 -11.04
C LEU A 10 1.46 4.80 -9.58
N LEU A 11 2.00 3.64 -9.20
CA LEU A 11 2.60 3.45 -7.87
C LEU A 11 3.77 4.41 -7.62
N GLN A 12 4.56 4.75 -8.64
CA GLN A 12 5.64 5.73 -8.50
C GLN A 12 5.11 7.14 -8.19
N GLU A 13 3.94 7.52 -8.72
CA GLU A 13 3.29 8.79 -8.37
C GLU A 13 2.80 8.82 -6.93
N THR A 14 2.36 7.68 -6.38
CA THR A 14 1.84 7.63 -5.00
C THR A 14 2.91 7.90 -3.96
N ILE A 15 4.18 7.59 -4.22
CA ILE A 15 5.28 7.80 -3.27
C ILE A 15 5.90 9.20 -3.32
N LYS A 16 5.49 10.05 -4.27
CA LYS A 16 5.96 11.44 -4.35
C LYS A 16 5.49 12.24 -3.15
N ASP A 17 6.30 13.20 -2.72
CA ASP A 17 5.95 14.11 -1.63
C ASP A 17 4.83 15.08 -2.06
N ALA A 18 3.96 15.44 -1.12
CA ALA A 18 2.94 16.48 -1.35
C ALA A 18 3.30 17.76 -0.57
N PRO A 19 3.00 18.96 -1.10
CA PRO A 19 3.26 20.21 -0.40
C PRO A 19 2.34 20.35 0.81
N LEU A 20 2.89 20.85 1.92
CA LEU A 20 2.16 21.22 3.13
C LEU A 20 2.28 22.74 3.34
N LEU A 21 1.56 23.27 4.35
CA LEU A 21 1.69 24.69 4.75
C LEU A 21 3.15 25.05 5.07
N GLU A 22 3.86 24.14 5.75
CA GLU A 22 5.28 24.22 5.99
C GLU A 22 5.95 22.93 5.48
N GLY A 23 6.81 23.06 4.46
CA GLY A 23 7.56 21.94 3.91
C GLY A 23 6.70 20.98 3.07
N LYS A 24 6.96 19.68 3.23
CA LYS A 24 6.35 18.61 2.45
C LYS A 24 6.02 17.42 3.33
N THR A 25 5.17 16.53 2.83
CA THR A 25 4.89 15.26 3.51
C THR A 25 6.16 14.44 3.70
N PRO A 26 6.29 13.71 4.82
CA PRO A 26 7.35 12.72 4.96
C PRO A 26 7.31 11.67 3.83
N PRO A 27 8.43 10.96 3.58
CA PRO A 27 8.49 10.00 2.49
C PRO A 27 7.64 8.75 2.78
N ILE A 28 6.87 8.30 1.79
CA ILE A 28 6.43 6.91 1.76
C ILE A 28 7.62 6.08 1.29
N TYR A 29 7.97 5.03 2.03
CA TYR A 29 9.09 4.15 1.72
C TYR A 29 8.74 3.18 0.59
N THR A 30 7.56 2.56 0.67
CA THR A 30 7.13 1.56 -0.32
C THR A 30 5.66 1.72 -0.62
N SER A 31 5.31 1.63 -1.91
CA SER A 31 3.95 1.46 -2.39
C SER A 31 3.84 0.15 -3.15
N MET A 32 2.85 -0.68 -2.80
CA MET A 32 2.69 -1.99 -3.42
C MET A 32 1.23 -2.38 -3.59
N ILE A 33 0.99 -3.25 -4.57
CA ILE A 33 -0.25 -3.98 -4.74
C ILE A 33 0.03 -5.44 -4.43
N ILE A 34 -0.70 -5.98 -3.46
CA ILE A 34 -0.61 -7.38 -3.05
C ILE A 34 -1.94 -8.08 -3.30
N THR A 35 -1.91 -9.40 -3.44
CA THR A 35 -3.12 -10.22 -3.51
C THR A 35 -3.72 -10.43 -2.12
N ASN A 36 -4.97 -10.88 -2.06
CA ASN A 36 -5.59 -11.40 -0.83
C ASN A 36 -4.86 -12.62 -0.21
N ARG A 37 -3.84 -13.17 -0.90
CA ARG A 37 -2.92 -14.21 -0.41
C ARG A 37 -1.56 -13.66 0.04
N GLY A 38 -1.39 -12.34 0.07
CA GLY A 38 -0.14 -11.68 0.47
C GLY A 38 0.99 -11.74 -0.56
N SER A 39 0.69 -12.14 -1.81
CA SER A 39 1.68 -12.13 -2.88
C SER A 39 1.80 -10.74 -3.50
N ILE A 40 3.03 -10.23 -3.65
CA ILE A 40 3.28 -8.94 -4.30
C ILE A 40 3.14 -9.09 -5.82
N LEU A 41 2.26 -8.29 -6.44
CA LEU A 41 2.14 -8.20 -7.89
C LEU A 41 2.98 -7.04 -8.45
N TRP A 42 2.89 -5.88 -7.82
CA TRP A 42 3.65 -4.68 -8.19
C TRP A 42 4.10 -3.96 -6.92
N TYR A 43 5.29 -3.36 -6.98
CA TYR A 43 5.80 -2.50 -5.91
C TYR A 43 6.77 -1.47 -6.49
N VAL A 44 6.91 -0.37 -5.77
CA VAL A 44 7.95 0.64 -5.96
C VAL A 44 8.50 1.03 -4.59
N ASN A 45 9.81 1.25 -4.52
CA ASN A 45 10.48 1.76 -3.34
C ASN A 45 10.93 3.19 -3.62
N ASN A 46 10.81 4.06 -2.63
CA ASN A 46 11.38 5.39 -2.66
C ASN A 46 12.83 5.36 -2.16
N LYS A 47 13.46 6.53 -2.05
CA LYS A 47 14.68 6.68 -1.26
C LYS A 47 14.33 6.52 0.23
N THR A 48 14.85 5.46 0.84
CA THR A 48 14.60 5.10 2.24
C THR A 48 15.84 5.30 3.11
N PRO A 49 15.70 5.43 4.44
CA PRO A 49 16.82 5.35 5.36
C PRO A 49 17.55 4.01 5.27
N GLU A 50 18.82 3.95 5.68
CA GLU A 50 19.61 2.71 5.70
C GLU A 50 19.05 1.65 6.65
N THR A 51 18.30 2.07 7.67
CA THR A 51 17.61 1.18 8.61
C THR A 51 16.46 0.43 7.97
N TYR A 52 15.89 0.94 6.86
CA TYR A 52 14.81 0.28 6.14
C TYR A 52 15.35 -0.68 5.08
N ASN A 53 15.17 -1.97 5.32
CA ASN A 53 15.52 -3.01 4.35
C ASN A 53 14.45 -3.10 3.25
N SER A 54 14.69 -2.43 2.13
CA SER A 54 13.79 -2.40 0.97
C SER A 54 13.94 -3.62 0.03
N SER A 55 14.68 -4.66 0.45
CA SER A 55 14.85 -5.88 -0.36
C SER A 55 13.54 -6.60 -0.60
N VAL A 56 13.42 -7.24 -1.77
CA VAL A 56 12.23 -8.01 -2.16
C VAL A 56 11.89 -9.10 -1.13
N THR A 57 12.89 -9.71 -0.52
CA THR A 57 12.68 -10.73 0.53
C THR A 57 11.98 -10.13 1.74
N ASN A 58 12.44 -8.96 2.21
CA ASN A 58 11.81 -8.29 3.34
C ASN A 58 10.40 -7.81 2.99
N LEU A 59 10.21 -7.24 1.78
CA LEU A 59 8.88 -6.84 1.31
C LEU A 59 7.91 -8.02 1.26
N LYS A 60 8.33 -9.20 0.79
CA LYS A 60 7.50 -10.41 0.76
C LYS A 60 7.07 -10.85 2.16
N MET A 61 8.00 -10.81 3.12
CA MET A 61 7.69 -11.12 4.51
C MET A 61 6.70 -10.11 5.08
N MET A 62 6.94 -8.80 4.90
CA MET A 62 6.00 -7.76 5.32
C MET A 62 4.64 -7.92 4.66
N ALA A 63 4.56 -8.18 3.35
CA ALA A 63 3.30 -8.36 2.64
C ALA A 63 2.44 -9.51 3.21
N LEU A 64 3.07 -10.60 3.65
CA LEU A 64 2.39 -11.70 4.33
C LEU A 64 1.85 -11.26 5.70
N LEU A 65 2.69 -10.65 6.54
CA LEU A 65 2.29 -10.14 7.87
C LEU A 65 1.15 -9.11 7.76
N ILE A 66 1.25 -8.21 6.79
CA ILE A 66 0.24 -7.19 6.48
C ILE A 66 -1.08 -7.84 6.11
N LYS A 67 -1.06 -8.83 5.22
CA LYS A 67 -2.26 -9.54 4.80
C LYS A 67 -2.87 -10.36 5.94
N ASP A 68 -2.06 -10.98 6.79
CA ASP A 68 -2.56 -11.79 7.90
C ASP A 68 -3.26 -10.90 8.94
N LYS A 69 -2.64 -9.78 9.32
CA LYS A 69 -3.25 -8.78 10.20
C LYS A 69 -4.54 -8.20 9.62
N TRP A 70 -4.56 -7.86 8.33
CA TRP A 70 -5.79 -7.40 7.67
C TRP A 70 -6.89 -8.45 7.68
N CYS A 71 -6.56 -9.74 7.50
CA CYS A 71 -7.54 -10.82 7.58
C CYS A 71 -8.14 -10.97 8.97
N GLU A 72 -7.35 -10.79 10.03
CA GLU A 72 -7.84 -10.81 11.42
C GLU A 72 -8.83 -9.67 11.68
N ASP A 73 -8.56 -8.47 11.15
CA ASP A 73 -9.39 -7.28 11.37
C ASP A 73 -10.66 -7.25 10.49
N LYS A 74 -10.67 -7.98 9.36
CA LYS A 74 -11.72 -7.89 8.32
C LYS A 74 -13.12 -8.24 8.82
N ASP A 75 -13.25 -9.06 9.86
CA ASP A 75 -14.57 -9.42 10.41
C ASP A 75 -15.22 -8.27 11.20
N SER A 76 -14.44 -7.25 11.57
CA SER A 76 -14.89 -6.13 12.41
C SER A 76 -15.08 -4.80 11.65
N VAL A 77 -14.56 -4.69 10.43
CA VAL A 77 -14.54 -3.44 9.65
C VAL A 77 -14.88 -3.73 8.18
N PRO A 78 -15.68 -2.89 7.49
CA PRO A 78 -16.00 -3.13 6.07
C PRO A 78 -14.75 -3.32 5.20
N ALA A 79 -14.79 -4.25 4.24
CA ALA A 79 -13.60 -4.62 3.46
C ALA A 79 -12.94 -3.46 2.68
N ASP A 80 -13.69 -2.38 2.41
CA ASP A 80 -13.25 -1.22 1.63
C ASP A 80 -12.84 -0.03 2.52
N THR A 81 -12.76 -0.21 3.85
CA THR A 81 -12.17 0.80 4.73
C THR A 81 -10.65 0.85 4.61
N ILE A 82 -10.09 1.95 5.06
CA ILE A 82 -8.65 2.11 5.21
C ILE A 82 -8.26 1.55 6.56
N HIS A 83 -7.39 0.55 6.53
CA HIS A 83 -6.82 -0.07 7.70
C HIS A 83 -5.44 0.54 7.98
N HIS A 84 -5.19 0.78 9.26
CA HIS A 84 -3.91 1.26 9.75
C HIS A 84 -3.34 0.25 10.72
N PHE A 85 -2.04 -0.01 10.63
CA PHE A 85 -1.34 -0.66 11.71
C PHE A 85 0.13 -0.29 11.70
N GLU A 86 0.76 -0.56 12.83
CA GLU A 86 2.17 -0.36 13.07
C GLU A 86 2.89 -1.70 13.02
N LEU A 87 4.06 -1.71 12.40
CA LEU A 87 4.99 -2.83 12.40
C LEU A 87 6.36 -2.26 12.75
N GLU A 88 6.82 -2.49 13.98
CA GLU A 88 8.01 -1.84 14.52
C GLU A 88 7.89 -0.30 14.48
N ASP A 89 8.80 0.38 13.77
CA ASP A 89 8.81 1.84 13.57
C ASP A 89 8.13 2.26 12.25
N LEU A 90 7.38 1.35 11.61
CA LEU A 90 6.72 1.60 10.34
C LEU A 90 5.22 1.84 10.53
N HIS A 91 4.73 2.88 9.86
CA HIS A 91 3.31 3.12 9.67
C HIS A 91 2.86 2.49 8.37
N ILE A 92 1.81 1.67 8.45
CA ILE A 92 1.26 0.95 7.32
C ILE A 92 -0.21 1.35 7.16
N ALA A 93 -0.57 1.75 5.94
CA ALA A 93 -1.95 1.94 5.54
C ALA A 93 -2.27 1.03 4.37
N LEU A 94 -3.41 0.36 4.43
CA LEU A 94 -3.90 -0.42 3.31
C LEU A 94 -5.40 -0.33 3.14
N SER A 95 -5.86 -0.69 1.96
CA SER A 95 -7.27 -0.88 1.66
C SER A 95 -7.42 -1.81 0.48
N ARG A 96 -8.57 -2.48 0.41
CA ARG A 96 -8.94 -3.28 -0.73
C ARG A 96 -9.24 -2.37 -1.92
N ILE A 97 -8.71 -2.71 -3.09
CA ILE A 97 -9.16 -2.07 -4.33
C ILE A 97 -10.60 -2.56 -4.58
N PRO A 98 -11.58 -1.66 -4.78
CA PRO A 98 -13.01 -2.01 -4.82
C PRO A 98 -13.33 -3.25 -5.67
N ASP A 99 -14.14 -4.15 -5.09
CA ASP A 99 -14.59 -5.40 -5.69
C ASP A 99 -13.50 -6.36 -6.20
N SER A 100 -12.22 -6.11 -5.92
CA SER A 100 -11.09 -6.89 -6.44
C SER A 100 -10.53 -7.90 -5.41
N ASP A 101 -9.60 -8.75 -5.83
CA ASP A 101 -8.78 -9.59 -4.95
C ASP A 101 -7.45 -8.93 -4.56
N LEU A 102 -7.36 -7.61 -4.73
CA LEU A 102 -6.14 -6.83 -4.59
C LEU A 102 -6.23 -5.86 -3.40
N LEU A 103 -5.11 -5.67 -2.72
CA LEU A 103 -4.91 -4.69 -1.67
C LEU A 103 -3.86 -3.69 -2.12
N LEU A 104 -4.16 -2.39 -1.99
CA LEU A 104 -3.18 -1.31 -2.13
C LEU A 104 -2.59 -1.03 -0.75
N VAL A 105 -1.27 -1.00 -0.65
CA VAL A 105 -0.54 -0.92 0.61
C VAL A 105 0.54 0.15 0.52
N TYR A 106 0.59 1.04 1.51
CA TYR A 106 1.67 1.99 1.73
C TYR A 106 2.41 1.66 3.03
N ILE A 107 3.74 1.75 2.96
CA ILE A 107 4.65 1.62 4.11
C ILE A 107 5.44 2.92 4.20
N ALA A 108 5.40 3.57 5.35
CA ALA A 108 6.14 4.79 5.67
C ALA A 108 6.79 4.67 7.05
N GLY A 109 7.73 5.58 7.37
CA GLY A 109 8.29 5.65 8.72
C GLY A 109 7.32 6.25 9.73
N ASN A 110 7.67 6.15 11.02
CA ASN A 110 6.88 6.66 12.14
C ASN A 110 6.67 8.18 12.10
N GLU A 111 7.46 8.91 11.33
CA GLU A 111 7.28 10.35 11.13
C GLU A 111 6.07 10.68 10.25
N PHE A 112 5.56 9.73 9.46
CA PHE A 112 4.43 9.96 8.55
C PHE A 112 3.10 9.80 9.31
N PRO A 113 2.30 10.86 9.54
CA PRO A 113 1.08 10.75 10.34
C PRO A 113 0.06 9.77 9.73
N ASN A 114 -0.46 8.83 10.53
CA ASN A 114 -1.41 7.81 10.07
C ASN A 114 -2.62 8.40 9.32
N GLY A 115 -3.23 9.47 9.85
CA GLY A 115 -4.36 10.12 9.20
C GLY A 115 -4.04 10.67 7.80
N LEU A 116 -2.84 11.22 7.60
CA LEU A 116 -2.39 11.71 6.31
C LEU A 116 -2.07 10.56 5.35
N LEU A 117 -1.49 9.46 5.87
CA LEU A 117 -1.15 8.29 5.07
C LEU A 117 -2.43 7.63 4.53
N GLY A 118 -3.45 7.52 5.39
CA GLY A 118 -4.77 7.03 5.02
C GLY A 118 -5.46 7.96 4.03
N LEU A 119 -5.44 9.28 4.25
CA LEU A 119 -6.01 10.23 3.31
C LEU A 119 -5.37 10.12 1.92
N LYS A 120 -4.04 9.95 1.87
CA LYS A 120 -3.30 9.76 0.63
C LYS A 120 -3.68 8.45 -0.05
N LEU A 121 -3.80 7.36 0.69
CA LEU A 121 -4.29 6.08 0.16
C LEU A 121 -5.70 6.21 -0.41
N LYS A 122 -6.62 6.86 0.33
CA LYS A 122 -8.01 7.10 -0.08
C LYS A 122 -8.11 7.70 -1.47
N TYR A 123 -7.42 8.82 -1.69
CA TYR A 123 -7.47 9.52 -2.98
C TYR A 123 -6.66 8.80 -4.06
N SER A 124 -5.68 7.98 -3.69
CA SER A 124 -4.94 7.18 -4.66
C SER A 124 -5.80 6.04 -5.22
N LEU A 125 -6.68 5.43 -4.42
CA LEU A 125 -7.56 4.34 -4.85
C LEU A 125 -8.39 4.70 -6.09
N GLU A 126 -8.85 5.95 -6.20
CA GLU A 126 -9.61 6.43 -7.37
C GLU A 126 -8.82 6.32 -8.68
N ALA A 127 -7.48 6.43 -8.62
CA ALA A 127 -6.62 6.28 -9.78
C ALA A 127 -6.44 4.82 -10.21
N PHE A 128 -6.75 3.84 -9.35
CA PHE A 128 -6.70 2.41 -9.65
C PHE A 128 -8.04 1.84 -10.14
N ARG A 129 -8.94 2.68 -10.65
CA ARG A 129 -10.27 2.27 -11.14
C ARG A 129 -10.25 1.14 -12.17
N ASP A 130 -9.19 1.04 -12.98
CA ASP A 130 -9.04 -0.01 -13.99
C ASP A 130 -8.76 -1.40 -13.36
N LEU A 131 -8.44 -1.43 -12.06
CA LEU A 131 -8.27 -2.65 -11.25
C LEU A 131 -9.51 -2.98 -10.42
N HIS A 132 -10.58 -2.19 -10.49
CA HIS A 132 -11.84 -2.51 -9.82
C HIS A 132 -12.42 -3.82 -10.35
N GLY A 133 -12.92 -4.66 -9.45
CA GLY A 133 -13.45 -5.97 -9.82
C GLY A 133 -12.39 -6.98 -10.28
N TYR A 134 -11.09 -6.64 -10.25
CA TYR A 134 -10.05 -7.54 -10.72
C TYR A 134 -10.00 -8.82 -9.88
N ARG A 135 -10.19 -9.96 -10.54
CA ARG A 135 -10.10 -11.29 -9.94
C ARG A 135 -8.83 -11.99 -10.40
N LEU A 136 -8.17 -12.67 -9.48
CA LEU A 136 -7.07 -13.55 -9.84
C LEU A 136 -7.66 -14.77 -10.54
N ALA A 137 -7.19 -15.09 -11.74
CA ALA A 137 -7.59 -16.31 -12.44
C ALA A 137 -7.17 -17.52 -11.60
N GLY A 138 -8.13 -18.05 -10.85
CA GLY A 138 -7.93 -19.13 -9.90
C GLY A 138 -9.30 -19.52 -9.37
N ASN A 139 -9.82 -20.61 -9.94
CA ASN A 139 -10.93 -21.40 -9.43
C ASN A 139 -10.85 -21.64 -7.92
#